data_AF-A0A542U7Y5-F1
#
_entry.id   AF-A0A542U7Y5-F1
#
_cell.length_a   1.000
_cell.length_b   1.000
_cell.length_c   1.000
_cell.angle_alpha   90.00
_cell.angle_beta   90.00
_cell.angle_gamma   90.00
#
_symmetry.space_group_name_H-M   'P 1'
#
loop_
_entity.id
_entity.type
_entity.pdbx_description
1 polymer ?
#
loop_
_entity_poly.entity_id
_entity_poly.type
_entity_poly.pdbx_seq_one_letter_code
_entity_poly.pdbx_strand_id
1 'polypeptide(L)'
;MTDRLPPQPITPPPPAEPPAVPAPVPVTKGLSPLVAGLLGLAVGAGIVGGAWAITAGSGPGAPGTFTLKGGFELTDSVVPDGDGGCAGTDGYDDISDGTSVTVYDAAGSVVATGALSNSRYDEDTYDCSFDVAVQDVPKGQKFYKVEVSHRGTLQLTAKEAETGQFGGSLG
;
A
#
# COMPACT_ATOMS: atom_id res chain seq x y z
N MET A 1 55.90 -27.00 -20.97
CA MET A 1 54.78 -27.85 -20.50
C MET A 1 54.39 -27.34 -19.12
N THR A 2 53.52 -26.35 -19.07
CA THR A 2 52.91 -25.85 -17.81
C THR A 2 51.43 -25.76 -18.08
N ASP A 3 50.75 -26.84 -17.70
CA ASP A 3 49.31 -27.02 -17.78
C ASP A 3 48.68 -26.16 -16.68
N ARG A 4 48.22 -24.95 -17.03
CA ARG A 4 47.42 -24.12 -16.12
C ARG A 4 45.95 -24.40 -16.44
N LEU A 5 45.32 -25.20 -15.59
CA LEU A 5 43.88 -25.39 -15.60
C LEU A 5 43.16 -24.02 -15.55
N PRO A 6 42.12 -23.79 -16.35
CA PRO A 6 41.32 -22.59 -16.27
C PRO A 6 40.63 -22.47 -14.90
N PRO A 7 40.46 -21.24 -14.37
CA PRO A 7 39.73 -21.03 -13.13
C PRO A 7 38.28 -21.47 -13.29
N GLN A 8 37.80 -22.29 -12.36
CA GLN A 8 36.42 -22.76 -12.35
C GLN A 8 35.46 -21.62 -11.98
N PRO A 9 34.25 -21.57 -12.56
CA PRO A 9 33.22 -20.63 -12.16
C PRO A 9 32.85 -20.82 -10.68
N ILE A 10 32.91 -19.75 -9.90
CA ILE A 10 32.37 -19.71 -8.53
C ILE A 10 30.84 -19.66 -8.62
N THR A 11 30.18 -20.79 -8.38
CA THR A 11 28.73 -20.81 -8.18
C THR A 11 28.40 -20.09 -6.88
N PRO A 12 27.51 -19.08 -6.90
CA PRO A 12 27.05 -18.45 -5.67
C PRO A 12 26.35 -19.50 -4.78
N PRO A 13 26.46 -19.37 -3.44
CA PRO A 13 25.72 -20.24 -2.54
C PRO A 13 24.21 -20.09 -2.81
N PRO A 14 23.42 -21.18 -2.71
CA PRO A 14 21.98 -21.09 -2.82
C PRO A 14 21.43 -20.14 -1.75
N PRO A 15 20.33 -19.40 -2.03
CA PRO A 15 19.66 -18.58 -1.04
C PRO A 15 19.37 -19.37 0.23
N ALA A 16 19.62 -18.76 1.39
CA ALA A 16 19.23 -19.35 2.66
C ALA A 16 17.71 -19.57 2.66
N GLU A 17 17.30 -20.80 2.93
CA GLU A 17 15.90 -21.18 3.03
C GLU A 17 15.23 -20.35 4.13
N PRO A 18 14.09 -19.68 3.85
CA PRO A 18 13.35 -18.97 4.89
C PRO A 18 13.00 -19.93 6.03
N PRO A 19 13.04 -19.49 7.30
CA PRO A 19 12.62 -20.33 8.41
C PRO A 19 11.19 -20.81 8.15
N ALA A 20 11.00 -22.13 8.24
CA ALA A 20 9.71 -22.76 8.05
C ALA A 20 8.67 -22.09 8.95
N VAL A 21 7.65 -21.50 8.33
CA VAL A 21 6.49 -20.95 9.04
C VAL A 21 5.88 -22.10 9.85
N PRO A 22 5.75 -22.01 11.18
CA PRO A 22 5.11 -23.05 11.95
C PRO A 22 3.68 -23.23 11.42
N ALA A 23 3.34 -24.47 11.05
CA ALA A 23 2.02 -24.80 10.56
C ALA A 23 0.94 -24.43 11.60
N PRO A 24 -0.22 -23.89 11.18
CA PRO A 24 -1.31 -23.62 12.10
C PRO A 24 -1.80 -24.92 12.72
N VAL A 25 -1.79 -24.99 14.06
CA VAL A 25 -2.35 -26.12 14.81
C VAL A 25 -3.86 -26.18 14.55
N PRO A 26 -4.42 -27.31 14.05
CA PRO A 26 -5.85 -27.43 13.87
C PRO A 26 -6.54 -27.52 15.23
N VAL A 27 -7.21 -26.43 15.64
CA VAL A 27 -8.06 -26.40 16.83
C VAL A 27 -9.36 -27.14 16.52
N THR A 28 -9.46 -28.38 16.99
CA THR A 28 -10.68 -29.19 16.93
C THR A 28 -11.78 -28.54 17.78
N LYS A 29 -12.76 -27.89 17.14
CA LYS A 29 -13.98 -27.43 17.79
C LYS A 29 -14.97 -28.58 17.91
N GLY A 30 -15.15 -29.09 19.13
CA GLY A 30 -16.25 -29.99 19.47
C GLY A 30 -17.58 -29.25 19.48
N LEU A 31 -18.57 -29.82 18.80
CA LEU A 31 -19.98 -29.41 18.80
C LEU A 31 -20.68 -29.88 20.08
N SER A 32 -21.47 -29.00 20.71
CA SER A 32 -22.95 -29.07 20.88
C SER A 32 -23.33 -29.09 22.38
N PRO A 33 -24.60 -28.86 22.80
CA PRO A 33 -25.74 -28.14 22.19
C PRO A 33 -26.59 -27.28 23.18
N LEU A 34 -27.54 -26.50 22.64
CA LEU A 34 -28.88 -26.12 23.15
C LEU A 34 -29.11 -25.74 24.64
N VAL A 35 -29.48 -24.47 24.91
CA VAL A 35 -30.52 -24.03 25.90
C VAL A 35 -31.04 -22.63 25.46
N ALA A 36 -32.16 -22.52 24.71
CA ALA A 36 -33.51 -22.13 25.18
C ALA A 36 -33.59 -21.07 26.30
N GLY A 37 -34.18 -19.89 26.06
CA GLY A 37 -34.51 -18.96 27.14
C GLY A 37 -35.08 -17.61 26.71
N LEU A 38 -36.38 -17.57 26.45
CA LEU A 38 -37.23 -16.38 26.35
C LEU A 38 -37.39 -15.68 27.71
N LEU A 39 -37.65 -14.36 27.66
CA LEU A 39 -38.47 -13.55 28.59
C LEU A 39 -38.04 -13.41 30.07
N GLY A 40 -38.05 -12.18 30.58
CA GLY A 40 -38.35 -11.94 32.00
C GLY A 40 -37.68 -10.74 32.66
N LEU A 41 -38.41 -9.61 32.70
CA LEU A 41 -38.15 -8.45 33.54
C LEU A 41 -38.31 -8.83 35.03
N ALA A 42 -37.31 -8.58 35.89
CA ALA A 42 -37.51 -8.45 37.33
C ALA A 42 -36.37 -7.64 38.00
N VAL A 43 -36.78 -6.61 38.72
CA VAL A 43 -35.96 -5.66 39.50
C VAL A 43 -35.39 -6.35 40.75
N GLY A 44 -34.10 -6.12 41.05
CA GLY A 44 -33.48 -6.51 42.32
C GLY A 44 -32.06 -5.97 42.45
N ALA A 45 -31.81 -5.13 43.46
CA ALA A 45 -30.62 -4.31 43.63
C ALA A 45 -29.33 -5.09 43.94
N GLY A 46 -28.21 -4.62 43.37
CA GLY A 46 -26.88 -4.75 43.98
C GLY A 46 -25.80 -5.41 43.13
N ILE A 47 -24.65 -4.72 43.09
CA ILE A 47 -23.29 -5.20 42.79
C ILE A 47 -22.85 -5.10 41.31
N VAL A 48 -22.27 -3.93 40.99
CA VAL A 48 -21.04 -3.68 40.22
C VAL A 48 -20.59 -4.81 39.29
N GLY A 49 -20.76 -4.62 37.97
CA GLY A 49 -20.05 -5.42 36.98
C GLY A 49 -20.65 -5.39 35.58
N GLY A 50 -20.07 -4.56 34.71
CA GLY A 50 -19.89 -4.94 33.30
C GLY A 50 -21.08 -4.73 32.34
N ALA A 51 -21.76 -3.59 32.40
CA ALA A 51 -22.50 -3.09 31.24
C ALA A 51 -21.58 -2.21 30.38
N TRP A 52 -20.62 -2.80 29.67
CA TRP A 52 -20.08 -2.13 28.48
C TRP A 52 -21.10 -2.33 27.38
N ALA A 53 -22.13 -1.49 27.39
CA ALA A 53 -22.92 -1.25 26.20
C ALA A 53 -21.93 -0.92 25.08
N ILE A 54 -21.91 -1.72 24.00
CA ILE A 54 -21.21 -1.36 22.78
C ILE A 54 -22.00 -0.22 22.15
N THR A 55 -21.85 0.98 22.71
CA THR A 55 -21.93 2.20 21.93
C THR A 55 -20.72 2.15 21.01
N ALA A 56 -20.93 1.81 19.74
CA ALA A 56 -20.04 2.21 18.66
C ALA A 56 -20.09 3.75 18.59
N GLY A 57 -19.52 4.39 19.60
CA GLY A 57 -19.34 5.82 19.66
C GLY A 57 -18.22 6.15 18.70
N SER A 58 -18.56 6.85 17.62
CA SER A 58 -17.63 7.74 16.96
C SER A 58 -17.08 8.68 18.04
N GLY A 59 -15.88 8.37 18.55
CA GLY A 59 -15.20 9.17 19.54
C GLY A 59 -14.91 10.58 19.02
N PRO A 60 -14.60 11.54 19.89
CA PRO A 60 -14.24 12.89 19.48
C PRO A 60 -12.99 12.87 18.58
N GLY A 61 -13.17 13.20 17.29
CA GLY A 61 -12.15 13.81 16.45
C GLY A 61 -11.04 12.90 15.91
N ALA A 62 -11.37 11.81 15.22
CA ALA A 62 -10.40 11.30 14.23
C ALA A 62 -10.21 12.41 13.17
N PRO A 63 -8.96 12.78 12.81
CA PRO A 63 -8.74 13.72 11.73
C PRO A 63 -9.42 13.18 10.48
N GLY A 64 -10.17 14.03 9.78
CA GLY A 64 -10.84 13.60 8.55
C GLY A 64 -9.82 13.08 7.54
N THR A 65 -10.25 12.23 6.61
CA THR A 65 -9.40 11.75 5.52
C THR A 65 -9.70 12.47 4.21
N PHE A 66 -8.82 12.32 3.24
CA PHE A 66 -9.04 12.74 1.85
C PHE A 66 -8.42 11.74 0.88
N THR A 67 -8.78 11.86 -0.40
CA THR A 67 -8.12 11.12 -1.49
C THR A 67 -7.06 12.03 -2.09
N LEU A 68 -5.79 11.64 -1.96
CA LEU A 68 -4.70 12.30 -2.69
C LEU A 68 -4.81 11.87 -4.15
N LYS A 69 -4.86 12.87 -5.04
CA LYS A 69 -4.92 12.68 -6.49
C LYS A 69 -3.77 13.39 -7.18
N GLY A 70 -3.42 12.94 -8.37
CA GLY A 70 -2.40 13.59 -9.19
C GLY A 70 -2.04 12.79 -10.42
N GLY A 71 -0.98 13.22 -11.09
CA GLY A 71 -0.39 12.55 -12.24
C GLY A 71 1.03 12.11 -11.96
N PHE A 72 1.45 11.05 -12.64
CA PHE A 72 2.83 10.58 -12.67
C PHE A 72 3.25 10.32 -14.11
N GLU A 73 4.42 10.81 -14.51
CA GLU A 73 4.95 10.67 -15.87
C GLU A 73 6.25 9.86 -15.86
N LEU A 74 6.35 8.89 -16.78
CA LEU A 74 7.59 8.20 -17.11
C LEU A 74 8.00 8.64 -18.51
N THR A 75 9.16 9.27 -18.65
CA THR A 75 9.62 9.91 -19.90
C THR A 75 10.85 9.24 -20.51
N ASP A 76 11.30 8.12 -19.94
CA ASP A 76 12.40 7.31 -20.49
C ASP A 76 12.06 5.83 -20.35
N SER A 77 12.57 5.04 -21.29
CA SER A 77 12.47 3.58 -21.31
C SER A 77 11.03 3.11 -21.10
N VAL A 78 10.14 3.59 -21.97
CA VAL A 78 8.71 3.26 -22.01
C VAL A 78 8.44 2.26 -23.14
N VAL A 79 7.53 1.32 -22.89
CA VAL A 79 7.00 0.42 -23.91
C VAL A 79 5.46 0.47 -23.90
N PRO A 80 4.79 0.60 -25.06
CA PRO A 80 3.34 0.51 -25.14
C PRO A 80 2.85 -0.91 -24.86
N ASP A 81 1.70 -1.05 -24.19
CA ASP A 81 1.12 -2.36 -23.84
C ASP A 81 0.25 -2.98 -24.95
N GLY A 82 -0.09 -2.19 -25.98
CA GLY A 82 -0.93 -2.60 -27.11
C GLY A 82 -2.43 -2.29 -26.94
N ASP A 83 -2.86 -1.83 -25.77
CA ASP A 83 -4.25 -1.47 -25.44
C ASP A 83 -4.44 0.05 -25.22
N GLY A 84 -3.40 0.83 -25.55
CA GLY A 84 -3.36 2.29 -25.39
C GLY A 84 -2.72 2.76 -24.07
N GLY A 85 -2.29 1.83 -23.23
CA GLY A 85 -1.48 2.08 -22.05
C GLY A 85 0.00 1.81 -22.33
N CYS A 86 0.78 1.79 -21.26
CA CYS A 86 2.22 1.64 -21.31
C CYS A 86 2.80 1.21 -19.97
N ALA A 87 4.02 0.68 -20.03
CA ALA A 87 4.81 0.29 -18.87
C ALA A 87 6.27 0.73 -19.06
N GLY A 88 7.01 0.80 -17.96
CA GLY A 88 8.45 0.98 -18.00
C GLY A 88 9.18 -0.30 -18.41
N THR A 89 10.35 -0.13 -19.01
CA THR A 89 11.32 -1.16 -19.40
C THR A 89 12.73 -0.71 -19.00
N ASP A 90 13.74 -1.57 -19.22
CA ASP A 90 15.16 -1.24 -19.14
C ASP A 90 15.58 -0.59 -17.82
N GLY A 91 15.07 -1.12 -16.71
CA GLY A 91 15.32 -0.58 -15.39
C GLY A 91 14.24 0.38 -14.91
N TYR A 92 13.06 0.40 -15.53
CA TYR A 92 11.79 0.93 -15.00
C TYR A 92 10.68 -0.14 -15.00
N ASP A 93 11.03 -1.43 -15.05
CA ASP A 93 10.09 -2.56 -15.12
C ASP A 93 9.11 -2.64 -13.93
N ASP A 94 9.39 -1.89 -12.85
CA ASP A 94 8.53 -1.74 -11.68
C ASP A 94 7.44 -0.66 -11.83
N ILE A 95 7.41 0.05 -12.96
CA ILE A 95 6.46 1.13 -13.24
C ILE A 95 5.43 0.66 -14.27
N SER A 96 4.21 0.41 -13.81
CA SER A 96 3.06 0.01 -14.62
C SER A 96 1.76 0.30 -13.87
N ASP A 97 0.61 0.07 -14.50
CA ASP A 97 -0.66 0.10 -13.77
C ASP A 97 -0.63 -0.90 -12.60
N GLY A 98 -1.05 -0.44 -11.42
CA GLY A 98 -0.99 -1.22 -10.18
C GLY A 98 0.31 -1.02 -9.37
N THR A 99 1.31 -0.29 -9.88
CA THR A 99 2.51 0.06 -9.11
C THR A 99 2.13 0.82 -7.85
N SER A 100 2.66 0.38 -6.71
CA SER A 100 2.32 0.95 -5.40
C SER A 100 2.71 2.41 -5.30
N VAL A 101 1.80 3.21 -4.71
CA VAL A 101 2.07 4.59 -4.30
C VAL A 101 1.93 4.68 -2.79
N THR A 102 3.00 5.03 -2.11
CA THR A 102 3.05 5.10 -0.64
C THR A 102 3.08 6.55 -0.20
N VAL A 103 2.18 6.92 0.71
CA VAL A 103 2.14 8.25 1.30
C VAL A 103 2.65 8.19 2.73
N TYR A 104 3.61 9.05 3.03
CA TYR A 104 4.21 9.20 4.35
C TYR A 104 3.84 10.55 4.97
N ASP A 105 3.76 10.58 6.29
CA ASP A 105 3.62 11.82 7.06
C ASP A 105 4.96 12.53 7.30
N ALA A 106 4.90 13.63 8.05
CA ALA A 106 6.07 14.41 8.42
C ALA A 106 7.08 13.66 9.32
N ALA A 107 6.64 12.62 10.03
CA ALA A 107 7.49 11.76 10.85
C ALA A 107 8.13 10.63 10.03
N GLY A 108 7.73 10.46 8.75
CA GLY A 108 8.18 9.37 7.89
C GLY A 108 7.41 8.07 8.10
N SER A 109 6.26 8.11 8.78
CA SER A 109 5.39 6.95 8.93
C SER A 109 4.51 6.80 7.70
N VAL A 110 4.33 5.57 7.22
CA VAL A 110 3.33 5.27 6.16
C VAL A 110 1.95 5.54 6.72
N VAL A 111 1.20 6.42 6.06
CA VAL A 111 -0.17 6.79 6.46
C VAL A 111 -1.23 6.31 5.49
N ALA A 112 -0.88 6.05 4.24
CA ALA A 112 -1.78 5.48 3.25
C ALA A 112 -1.01 4.83 2.09
N THR A 113 -1.67 3.94 1.36
CA THR A 113 -1.15 3.32 0.13
C THR A 113 -2.23 3.32 -0.94
N GLY A 114 -1.81 3.48 -2.19
CA GLY A 114 -2.65 3.40 -3.39
C GLY A 114 -1.84 2.80 -4.52
N ALA A 115 -2.23 3.10 -5.76
CA ALA A 115 -1.55 2.61 -6.93
C ALA A 115 -1.60 3.60 -8.09
N LEU A 116 -0.67 3.43 -9.03
CA LEU A 116 -0.79 3.98 -10.38
C LEU A 116 -1.95 3.29 -11.12
N SER A 117 -2.65 4.04 -11.95
CA SER A 117 -3.77 3.56 -12.74
C SER A 117 -3.92 4.37 -14.02
N ASN A 118 -4.75 3.88 -14.94
CA ASN A 118 -5.08 4.57 -16.18
C ASN A 118 -3.85 5.00 -16.99
N SER A 119 -2.87 4.11 -17.14
CA SER A 119 -1.72 4.38 -18.00
C SER A 119 -2.13 4.84 -19.41
N ARG A 120 -1.44 5.84 -19.95
CA ARG A 120 -1.65 6.37 -21.31
C ARG A 120 -0.31 6.59 -21.98
N TYR A 121 -0.16 5.94 -23.11
CA TYR A 121 1.00 6.11 -23.98
C TYR A 121 0.80 7.30 -24.92
N ASP A 122 1.77 8.20 -24.98
CA ASP A 122 1.80 9.30 -25.94
C ASP A 122 2.71 8.94 -27.12
N GLU A 123 2.14 8.80 -28.32
CA GLU A 123 2.89 8.42 -29.53
C GLU A 123 3.80 9.55 -30.06
N ASP A 124 3.52 10.81 -29.71
CA ASP A 124 4.28 11.96 -30.15
C ASP A 124 5.51 12.18 -29.26
N THR A 125 5.37 12.03 -27.94
CA THR A 125 6.47 12.23 -26.98
C THR A 125 7.17 10.95 -26.55
N TYR A 126 6.58 9.78 -26.79
CA TYR A 126 7.04 8.46 -26.31
C TYR A 126 7.00 8.33 -24.77
N ASP A 127 6.21 9.17 -24.10
CA ASP A 127 6.06 9.15 -22.64
C ASP A 127 4.90 8.24 -22.21
N CYS A 128 4.92 7.85 -20.94
CA CYS A 128 3.83 7.15 -20.27
C CYS A 128 3.30 7.97 -19.11
N SER A 129 2.02 8.34 -19.17
CA SER A 129 1.35 9.05 -18.07
C SER A 129 0.45 8.11 -17.27
N PHE A 130 0.36 8.33 -15.97
CA PHE A 130 -0.43 7.54 -15.03
C PHE A 130 -1.25 8.46 -14.11
N ASP A 131 -2.48 8.05 -13.81
CA ASP A 131 -3.25 8.63 -12.73
C ASP A 131 -2.80 8.07 -11.38
N VAL A 132 -2.71 8.95 -10.39
CA VAL A 132 -2.44 8.59 -9.00
C VAL A 132 -3.68 8.82 -8.15
N ALA A 133 -4.09 7.79 -7.41
CA ALA A 133 -5.15 7.90 -6.42
C ALA A 133 -4.80 7.11 -5.14
N VAL A 134 -4.69 7.82 -4.03
CA VAL A 134 -4.46 7.23 -2.70
C VAL A 134 -5.61 7.61 -1.78
N GLN A 135 -6.35 6.61 -1.32
CA GLN A 135 -7.52 6.80 -0.44
C GLN A 135 -7.10 6.90 1.02
N ASP A 136 -8.02 7.40 1.85
CA ASP A 136 -7.90 7.44 3.31
C ASP A 136 -6.66 8.15 3.87
N VAL A 137 -6.12 9.14 3.15
CA VAL A 137 -4.99 9.94 3.62
C VAL A 137 -5.46 10.82 4.78
N PRO A 138 -4.87 10.72 5.98
CA PRO A 138 -5.30 11.50 7.13
C PRO A 138 -4.92 12.97 6.97
N LYS A 139 -5.87 13.86 7.24
CA LYS A 139 -5.63 15.32 7.26
C LYS A 139 -4.81 15.75 8.48
N GLY A 140 -4.36 17.01 8.45
CA GLY A 140 -3.71 17.66 9.58
C GLY A 140 -2.19 17.52 9.60
N GLN A 141 -1.59 16.91 8.58
CA GLN A 141 -0.15 16.93 8.38
C GLN A 141 0.30 18.29 7.81
N LYS A 142 1.54 18.68 8.08
CA LYS A 142 2.12 19.91 7.49
C LYS A 142 2.56 19.69 6.04
N PHE A 143 3.12 18.53 5.77
CA PHE A 143 3.55 18.06 4.47
C PHE A 143 3.37 16.54 4.43
N TYR A 144 3.27 16.03 3.20
CA TYR A 144 3.24 14.62 2.89
C TYR A 144 4.44 14.30 2.02
N LYS A 145 4.90 13.05 2.05
CA LYS A 145 5.85 12.54 1.07
C LYS A 145 5.19 11.42 0.30
N VAL A 146 5.31 11.44 -1.01
CA VAL A 146 4.73 10.43 -1.90
C VAL A 146 5.88 9.69 -2.57
N GLU A 147 5.89 8.38 -2.45
CA GLU A 147 6.83 7.50 -3.15
C GLU A 147 6.06 6.63 -4.12
N VAL A 148 6.55 6.56 -5.36
CA VAL A 148 6.05 5.64 -6.36
C VAL A 148 7.04 4.50 -6.46
N SER A 149 6.54 3.27 -6.27
CA SER A 149 7.35 2.05 -6.18
C SER A 149 8.38 2.14 -5.04
N HIS A 150 9.63 2.43 -5.37
CA HIS A 150 10.76 2.62 -4.45
C HIS A 150 11.78 3.63 -5.01
N ARG A 151 11.30 4.55 -5.87
CA ARG A 151 12.16 5.47 -6.64
C ARG A 151 12.35 6.83 -5.97
N GLY A 152 12.27 6.84 -4.65
CA GLY A 152 12.41 8.02 -3.81
C GLY A 152 11.10 8.76 -3.58
N THR A 153 11.17 9.81 -2.77
CA THR A 153 10.00 10.52 -2.28
C THR A 153 9.91 11.94 -2.81
N LEU A 154 8.72 12.35 -3.24
CA LEU A 154 8.36 13.72 -3.56
C LEU A 154 7.59 14.34 -2.39
N GLN A 155 8.03 15.50 -1.93
CA GLN A 155 7.36 16.20 -0.83
C GLN A 155 6.28 17.14 -1.36
N LEU A 156 5.09 17.06 -0.77
CA LEU A 156 3.96 17.94 -1.03
C LEU A 156 3.59 18.71 0.23
N THR A 157 3.18 19.97 0.09
CA THR A 157 2.47 20.66 1.15
C THR A 157 1.10 20.02 1.38
N ALA A 158 0.53 20.25 2.57
CA ALA A 158 -0.82 19.76 2.85
C ALA A 158 -1.87 20.23 1.84
N LYS A 159 -1.75 21.49 1.40
CA LYS A 159 -2.66 22.07 0.42
C LYS A 159 -2.56 21.38 -0.94
N GLU A 160 -1.35 21.13 -1.45
CA GLU A 160 -1.14 20.45 -2.73
C GLU A 160 -1.71 19.03 -2.70
N ALA A 161 -1.44 18.28 -1.62
CA ALA A 161 -1.98 16.94 -1.45
C ALA A 161 -3.52 16.93 -1.40
N GLU A 162 -4.12 17.80 -0.59
CA GLU A 162 -5.58 17.84 -0.40
C GLU A 162 -6.36 18.35 -1.61
N THR A 163 -5.72 19.12 -2.50
CA THR A 163 -6.35 19.69 -3.70
C THR A 163 -6.07 18.88 -4.96
N GLY A 164 -5.34 17.76 -4.85
CA GLY A 164 -5.07 16.86 -5.97
C GLY A 164 -4.00 17.38 -6.93
N GLN A 165 -3.01 18.11 -6.43
CA GLN A 165 -1.91 18.69 -7.23
C GLN A 165 -0.63 17.84 -7.16
N PHE A 166 -0.73 16.54 -6.88
CA PHE A 166 0.47 15.70 -6.97
C PHE A 166 0.92 15.59 -8.44
N GLY A 167 2.20 15.88 -8.67
CA GLY A 167 2.87 15.68 -9.95
C GLY A 167 4.24 15.09 -9.68
N GLY A 168 4.54 13.95 -10.28
CA GLY A 168 5.86 13.33 -10.24
C GLY A 168 6.28 12.89 -11.62
N SER A 169 7.59 12.88 -11.87
CA SER A 169 8.12 12.32 -13.10
C SER A 169 9.42 11.57 -12.87
N LEU A 170 9.71 10.62 -13.75
CA LEU A 170 10.98 9.91 -13.86
C LEU A 170 11.39 9.81 -15.32
N GLY A 171 12.68 9.90 -15.58
CA GLY A 171 13.29 9.81 -16.90
C GLY A 171 14.77 10.20 -16.85
#